data_AF-A0A818LR51-F1
#
_entry.id   AF-A0A818LR51-F1
#
_cell.length_a   1.000
_cell.length_b   1.000
_cell.length_c   1.000
_cell.angle_alpha   90.00
_cell.angle_beta   90.00
_cell.angle_gamma   90.00
#
_symmetry.space_group_name_H-M   'P 1'
#
loop_
_entity.id
_entity.type
_entity.pdbx_description
1 polymer ?
#
loop_
_entity_poly.entity_id
_entity_poly.type
_entity_poly.pdbx_seq_one_letter_code
_entity_poly.pdbx_strand_id
1 'polypeptide(L)'
;MAGADLDGDQYWVYWGNEFQIEEVAKPLLYPSTKKSCVNRITNELIVDHVLDTFTDTAPGIIANTHSVIADKHSNGTFSKECEECALLFARAIDARKTGENINLTPIMKLKDKYCQTYPEWMMKFDKPKMDPPSKSINEILYQKAQDAWIHPDSYNDTLRYFPVIQNPMDETAIDIDESDANLEQEPEQIETKAKCCCPWILIILVAVGFFIFYAIKHK
;
A
#
# COMPACT_ATOMS: atom_id res chain seq x y z
N MET A 1 14.53 -2.18 4.55
CA MET A 1 13.94 -1.02 3.85
C MET A 1 14.01 -1.33 2.37
N ALA A 2 12.87 -1.60 1.74
CA ALA A 2 12.69 -2.45 0.56
C ALA A 2 13.19 -1.84 -0.78
N GLY A 3 14.48 -1.51 -0.87
CA GLY A 3 15.05 -0.78 -2.00
C GLY A 3 14.90 0.75 -1.89
N ALA A 4 14.68 1.24 -0.67
CA ALA A 4 14.53 2.65 -0.36
C ALA A 4 15.84 3.43 -0.57
N ASP A 5 15.75 4.70 -0.95
CA ASP A 5 16.87 5.61 -1.12
C ASP A 5 16.71 6.90 -0.29
N LEU A 6 17.42 7.99 -0.62
CA LEU A 6 17.41 9.24 0.15
C LEU A 6 16.74 10.38 -0.62
N ASP A 7 15.84 10.08 -1.57
CA ASP A 7 15.12 11.07 -2.36
C ASP A 7 13.79 11.54 -1.71
N GLY A 8 13.50 11.07 -0.49
CA GLY A 8 12.30 11.41 0.27
C GLY A 8 11.70 10.23 1.06
N ASP A 9 12.29 9.04 0.97
CA ASP A 9 11.83 7.88 1.73
C ASP A 9 11.91 8.10 3.23
N GLN A 10 10.87 7.64 3.92
CA GLN A 10 10.77 7.66 5.38
C GLN A 10 11.21 6.32 5.97
N TYR A 11 11.88 6.41 7.11
CA TYR A 11 12.42 5.27 7.81
C TYR A 11 11.81 5.16 9.19
N TRP A 12 11.26 3.98 9.49
CA TRP A 12 10.85 3.67 10.85
C TRP A 12 12.08 3.22 11.64
N VAL A 13 12.42 3.98 12.68
CA VAL A 13 13.54 3.68 13.56
C VAL A 13 13.04 3.46 14.97
N TYR A 14 13.45 2.34 15.57
CA TYR A 14 13.06 1.93 16.90
C TYR A 14 14.28 1.88 17.81
N TRP A 15 14.24 2.65 18.90
CA TRP A 15 15.33 2.79 19.87
C TRP A 15 15.05 2.09 21.20
N GLY A 16 13.88 1.47 21.33
CA GLY A 16 13.45 0.81 22.55
C GLY A 16 14.27 -0.46 22.84
N ASN A 17 14.25 -0.89 24.10
CA ASN A 17 14.95 -2.09 24.57
C ASN A 17 14.03 -3.32 24.72
N GLU A 18 12.77 -3.19 24.32
CA GLU A 18 11.69 -4.17 24.47
C GLU A 18 11.80 -5.29 23.43
N PHE A 19 12.42 -5.03 22.28
CA PHE A 19 12.69 -6.03 21.26
C PHE A 19 14.12 -6.56 21.37
N GLN A 20 14.25 -7.87 21.57
CA GLN A 20 15.53 -8.57 21.43
C GLN A 20 15.62 -9.12 20.01
N ILE A 21 16.60 -8.64 19.24
CA ILE A 21 16.86 -9.17 17.90
C ILE A 21 17.60 -10.50 18.04
N GLU A 22 16.89 -11.59 17.81
CA GLU A 22 17.48 -12.94 17.88
C GLU A 22 18.27 -13.29 16.62
N GLU A 23 17.78 -12.86 15.45
CA GLU A 23 18.37 -13.23 14.16
C GLU A 23 18.40 -12.03 13.20
N VAL A 24 19.48 -11.94 12.42
CA VAL A 24 19.62 -10.98 11.32
C VAL A 24 19.52 -11.72 10.00
N ALA A 25 18.43 -11.50 9.28
CA ALA A 25 18.22 -12.08 7.97
C ALA A 25 19.08 -11.39 6.89
N LYS A 26 19.50 -12.15 5.89
CA LYS A 26 20.17 -11.58 4.71
C LYS A 26 19.14 -10.80 3.87
N PRO A 27 19.52 -9.63 3.32
CA PRO A 27 18.64 -8.89 2.44
C PRO A 27 18.41 -9.65 1.13
N LEU A 28 17.19 -9.58 0.62
CA LEU A 28 16.90 -10.00 -0.74
C LEU A 28 17.58 -9.04 -1.72
N LEU A 29 18.33 -9.59 -2.67
CA LEU A 29 18.99 -8.82 -3.72
C LEU A 29 18.24 -9.03 -5.04
N TYR A 30 17.85 -7.93 -5.69
CA TYR A 30 17.38 -7.96 -7.07
C TYR A 30 18.26 -7.04 -7.93
N PRO A 31 18.75 -7.51 -9.09
CA PRO A 31 19.56 -6.67 -9.97
C PRO A 31 18.68 -5.63 -10.66
N SER A 32 19.22 -4.43 -10.88
CA SER A 32 18.51 -3.38 -11.62
C SER A 32 18.20 -3.82 -13.06
N THR A 33 16.95 -3.65 -13.48
CA THR A 33 16.54 -3.91 -14.86
C THR A 33 17.02 -2.78 -15.79
N LYS A 34 17.46 -3.15 -17.01
CA LYS A 34 17.80 -2.16 -18.04
C LYS A 34 16.54 -1.38 -18.45
N LYS A 35 16.62 -0.05 -18.44
CA LYS A 35 15.54 0.81 -18.91
C LYS A 35 15.28 0.57 -20.40
N SER A 36 14.02 0.43 -20.77
CA SER A 36 13.60 0.47 -22.17
C SER A 36 13.82 1.88 -22.71
N CYS A 37 14.62 2.02 -23.76
CA CYS A 37 14.85 3.29 -24.42
C CYS A 37 13.94 3.42 -25.64
N VAL A 38 13.20 4.53 -25.72
CA VAL A 38 12.43 4.90 -26.90
C VAL A 38 13.20 5.95 -27.71
N ASN A 39 13.33 5.74 -29.02
CA ASN A 39 14.08 6.66 -29.89
C ASN A 39 13.37 8.01 -30.08
N ARG A 40 12.05 8.06 -29.93
CA ARG A 40 11.24 9.26 -30.07
C ARG A 40 10.03 9.19 -29.14
N ILE A 41 9.79 10.29 -28.43
CA ILE A 41 8.57 10.47 -27.64
C ILE A 41 7.46 10.97 -28.57
N THR A 42 6.33 10.29 -28.58
CA THR A 42 5.12 10.69 -29.32
C THR A 42 3.93 10.80 -28.38
N ASN A 43 2.86 11.47 -28.81
CA ASN A 43 1.66 11.60 -28.00
C ASN A 43 1.00 10.26 -27.72
N GLU A 44 1.04 9.34 -28.70
CA GLU A 44 0.51 7.99 -28.57
C GLU A 44 1.24 7.22 -27.46
N LEU A 45 2.58 7.30 -27.44
CA LEU A 45 3.38 6.69 -26.38
C LEU A 45 3.05 7.24 -24.99
N ILE A 46 2.81 8.55 -24.89
CA ILE A 46 2.42 9.18 -23.62
C ILE A 46 1.06 8.66 -23.16
N VAL A 47 0.09 8.58 -24.08
CA VAL A 47 -1.25 8.04 -23.79
C VAL A 47 -1.15 6.59 -23.33
N ASP A 48 -0.42 5.74 -24.04
CA ASP A 48 -0.22 4.34 -23.68
C ASP A 48 0.42 4.19 -22.30
N HIS A 49 1.49 4.96 -22.01
CA HIS A 49 2.16 4.92 -20.71
C HIS A 49 1.23 5.34 -19.55
N VAL A 50 0.40 6.35 -19.76
CA VAL A 50 -0.57 6.78 -18.76
C VAL A 50 -1.63 5.70 -18.53
N LEU A 51 -2.17 5.09 -19.59
CA LEU A 51 -3.14 4.00 -19.48
C LEU A 51 -2.55 2.77 -18.78
N ASP A 52 -1.32 2.38 -19.11
CA ASP A 52 -0.61 1.28 -18.46
C ASP A 52 -0.43 1.56 -16.97
N THR A 53 -0.06 2.79 -16.60
CA THR A 53 0.13 3.19 -15.20
C THR A 53 -1.16 3.09 -14.37
N PHE A 54 -2.31 3.42 -14.95
CA PHE A 54 -3.60 3.34 -14.27
C PHE A 54 -4.17 1.93 -14.20
N THR A 55 -3.80 1.06 -15.13
CA THR A 55 -4.34 -0.31 -15.23
C THR A 55 -3.44 -1.35 -14.57
N ASP A 56 -2.20 -1.00 -14.23
CA ASP A 56 -1.28 -1.91 -13.55
C ASP A 56 -1.77 -2.27 -12.14
N THR A 57 -2.13 -3.54 -11.98
CA THR A 57 -2.58 -4.13 -10.71
C THR A 57 -1.58 -5.14 -10.16
N ALA A 58 -0.43 -5.32 -10.82
CA ALA A 58 0.56 -6.33 -10.47
C ALA A 58 1.01 -6.24 -9.00
N PRO A 59 1.44 -5.07 -8.46
CA PRO A 59 1.91 -4.99 -7.08
C PRO A 59 0.85 -5.43 -6.07
N GLY A 60 -0.40 -5.02 -6.28
CA GLY A 60 -1.50 -5.38 -5.39
C GLY A 60 -1.81 -6.87 -5.38
N ILE A 61 -1.76 -7.52 -6.54
CA ILE A 61 -1.95 -8.98 -6.64
C ILE A 61 -0.82 -9.72 -5.93
N ILE A 62 0.44 -9.33 -6.21
CA ILE A 62 1.62 -9.95 -5.62
C ILE A 62 1.61 -9.81 -4.10
N ALA A 63 1.39 -8.59 -3.58
CA ALA A 63 1.38 -8.33 -2.14
C ALA A 63 0.29 -9.14 -1.42
N ASN A 64 -0.93 -9.19 -1.96
CA ASN A 64 -2.01 -9.98 -1.36
C ASN A 64 -1.67 -11.47 -1.31
N THR A 65 -1.15 -12.02 -2.41
CA THR A 65 -0.73 -13.43 -2.45
C THR A 65 0.42 -13.69 -1.50
N HIS A 66 1.39 -12.78 -1.43
CA HIS A 66 2.52 -12.87 -0.51
C HIS A 66 2.07 -12.93 0.95
N SER A 67 1.15 -12.04 1.38
CA SER A 67 0.62 -12.04 2.75
C SER A 67 -0.06 -13.34 3.13
N VAL A 68 -0.86 -13.92 2.22
CA VAL A 68 -1.52 -15.22 2.48
C VAL A 68 -0.49 -16.36 2.61
N ILE A 69 0.53 -16.38 1.76
CA ILE A 69 1.57 -17.42 1.80
C ILE A 69 2.38 -17.30 3.08
N ALA A 70 2.80 -16.07 3.44
CA ALA A 70 3.55 -15.81 4.65
C ALA A 70 2.78 -16.22 5.91
N ASP A 71 1.45 -16.09 5.90
CA ASP A 71 0.60 -16.52 7.00
C ASP A 71 0.44 -18.06 7.06
N LYS A 72 0.29 -18.70 5.91
CA LYS A 72 0.04 -20.15 5.80
C LYS A 72 1.29 -21.02 5.94
N HIS A 73 2.44 -20.52 5.54
CA HIS A 73 3.66 -21.32 5.45
C HIS A 73 4.36 -21.43 6.81
N SER A 74 4.86 -22.61 7.18
CA SER A 74 5.54 -22.82 8.47
C SER A 74 6.77 -21.93 8.65
N ASN A 75 7.50 -21.70 7.55
CA ASN A 75 8.68 -20.83 7.51
C ASN A 75 8.32 -19.34 7.27
N GLY A 76 7.04 -19.00 7.26
CA GLY A 76 6.55 -17.64 7.03
C GLY A 76 7.15 -16.96 5.79
N THR A 77 7.62 -15.74 5.99
CA THR A 77 8.27 -14.90 4.94
C THR A 77 9.59 -15.46 4.42
N PHE A 78 10.20 -16.43 5.11
CA PHE A 78 11.41 -17.12 4.66
C PHE A 78 11.12 -18.35 3.78
N SER A 79 9.85 -18.58 3.43
CA SER A 79 9.52 -19.59 2.42
C SER A 79 10.03 -19.19 1.04
N LYS A 80 10.32 -20.19 0.19
CA LYS A 80 10.77 -19.95 -1.17
C LYS A 80 9.69 -19.21 -1.99
N GLU A 81 8.43 -19.55 -1.77
CA GLU A 81 7.29 -18.89 -2.41
C GLU A 81 7.19 -17.41 -1.99
N CYS A 82 7.45 -17.08 -0.73
CA CYS A 82 7.55 -15.68 -0.28
C CYS A 82 8.74 -14.95 -0.91
N GLU A 83 9.89 -15.60 -1.03
CA GLU A 83 11.06 -15.02 -1.70
C GLU A 83 10.77 -14.72 -3.18
N GLU A 84 10.10 -15.63 -3.89
CA GLU A 84 9.64 -15.44 -5.27
C GLU A 84 8.65 -14.27 -5.38
N CYS A 85 7.69 -14.18 -4.45
CA CYS A 85 6.76 -13.05 -4.38
C CYS A 85 7.50 -11.72 -4.13
N ALA A 86 8.43 -11.69 -3.18
CA ALA A 86 9.19 -10.49 -2.83
C ALA A 86 10.06 -10.00 -4.00
N LEU A 87 10.72 -10.92 -4.70
CA LEU A 87 11.53 -10.58 -5.88
C LEU A 87 10.67 -10.00 -7.01
N LEU A 88 9.51 -10.60 -7.27
CA LEU A 88 8.63 -10.09 -8.31
C LEU A 88 7.97 -8.77 -7.90
N PHE A 89 7.65 -8.59 -6.62
CA PHE A 89 7.11 -7.35 -6.10
C PHE A 89 8.08 -6.19 -6.32
N ALA A 90 9.36 -6.38 -5.99
CA ALA A 90 10.40 -5.37 -6.22
C ALA A 90 10.48 -4.97 -7.71
N ARG A 91 10.49 -5.95 -8.61
CA ARG A 91 10.46 -5.69 -10.06
C ARG A 91 9.19 -4.96 -10.50
N ALA A 92 8.03 -5.31 -9.93
CA ALA A 92 6.76 -4.67 -10.29
C ALA A 92 6.68 -3.21 -9.86
N ILE A 93 7.28 -2.83 -8.73
CA ILE A 93 7.38 -1.42 -8.33
C ILE A 93 8.25 -0.64 -9.32
N ASP A 94 9.37 -1.21 -9.74
CA ASP A 94 10.30 -0.58 -10.68
C ASP A 94 9.85 -0.62 -12.14
N ALA A 95 8.90 -1.49 -12.49
CA ALA A 95 8.40 -1.68 -13.85
C ALA A 95 7.96 -0.36 -14.51
N ARG A 96 7.35 0.54 -13.72
CA ARG A 96 6.93 1.86 -14.22
C ARG A 96 8.10 2.77 -14.59
N LYS A 97 9.24 2.62 -13.91
CA LYS A 97 10.48 3.37 -14.18
C LYS A 97 11.28 2.75 -15.33
N THR A 98 11.20 1.43 -15.50
CA THR A 98 12.04 0.69 -16.45
C THR A 98 11.33 0.34 -17.76
N GLY A 99 9.99 0.36 -17.79
CA GLY A 99 9.18 -0.16 -18.88
C GLY A 99 9.14 -1.69 -18.93
N GLU A 100 9.50 -2.36 -17.85
CA GLU A 100 9.50 -3.82 -17.76
C GLU A 100 8.06 -4.38 -17.75
N ASN A 101 7.78 -5.37 -18.59
CA ASN A 101 6.51 -6.10 -18.51
C ASN A 101 6.63 -7.27 -17.53
N ILE A 102 5.86 -7.23 -16.45
CA ILE A 102 5.91 -8.21 -15.37
C ILE A 102 5.05 -9.43 -15.70
N ASN A 103 5.69 -10.59 -15.80
CA ASN A 103 4.97 -11.86 -15.96
C ASN A 103 4.35 -12.31 -14.64
N LEU A 104 3.02 -12.18 -14.52
CA LEU A 104 2.26 -12.58 -13.35
C LEU A 104 1.92 -14.07 -13.28
N THR A 105 2.23 -14.86 -14.33
CA THR A 105 1.90 -16.30 -14.38
C THR A 105 2.36 -17.08 -13.14
N PRO A 106 3.59 -16.91 -12.61
CA PRO A 106 4.02 -17.62 -11.40
C PRO A 106 3.15 -17.28 -10.18
N ILE A 107 2.81 -16.00 -10.02
CA ILE A 107 2.00 -15.52 -8.89
C ILE A 107 0.57 -15.98 -9.00
N MET A 108 0.00 -16.05 -10.20
CA MET A 108 -1.34 -16.61 -10.39
C MET A 108 -1.39 -18.08 -9.97
N LYS A 109 -0.36 -18.88 -10.29
CA LYS A 109 -0.26 -20.26 -9.80
C LYS A 109 -0.18 -20.34 -8.29
N LEU A 110 0.60 -19.47 -7.66
CA LEU A 110 0.68 -19.40 -6.19
C LEU A 110 -0.65 -18.96 -5.58
N LYS A 111 -1.31 -17.96 -6.15
CA LYS A 111 -2.64 -17.52 -5.74
C LYS A 111 -3.65 -18.66 -5.83
N ASP A 112 -3.69 -19.38 -6.94
CA ASP A 112 -4.59 -20.51 -7.15
C ASP A 112 -4.28 -21.68 -6.22
N LYS A 113 -3.04 -21.81 -5.74
CA LYS A 113 -2.60 -22.85 -4.79
C LYS A 113 -2.85 -22.48 -3.33
N TYR A 114 -2.67 -21.22 -2.93
CA TYR A 114 -2.69 -20.82 -1.52
C TYR A 114 -3.88 -19.92 -1.13
N CYS A 115 -4.57 -19.27 -2.06
CA CYS A 115 -5.52 -18.19 -1.76
C CYS A 115 -7.00 -18.59 -1.95
N GLN A 116 -7.37 -19.83 -1.59
CA GLN A 116 -8.77 -20.27 -1.55
C GLN A 116 -9.47 -19.87 -0.24
N THR A 117 -8.69 -19.78 0.83
CA THR A 117 -9.11 -19.28 2.15
C THR A 117 -8.12 -18.25 2.64
N TYR A 118 -8.61 -17.26 3.37
CA TYR A 118 -7.83 -16.10 3.82
C TYR A 118 -7.80 -16.01 5.35
N PRO A 119 -6.69 -15.54 5.93
CA PRO A 119 -6.65 -15.12 7.33
C PRO A 119 -7.66 -14.02 7.56
N GLU A 120 -8.24 -14.00 8.76
CA GLU A 120 -9.30 -13.05 9.09
C GLU A 120 -8.74 -11.64 9.28
N TRP A 121 -7.49 -11.51 9.77
CA TRP A 121 -6.78 -10.23 9.89
C TRP A 121 -6.62 -9.49 8.56
N MET A 122 -6.67 -10.18 7.42
CA MET A 122 -6.63 -9.55 6.10
C MET A 122 -7.95 -8.85 5.72
N MET A 123 -9.00 -9.01 6.52
CA MET A 123 -10.31 -8.34 6.37
C MET A 123 -10.94 -8.50 4.99
N LYS A 124 -10.73 -9.65 4.33
CA LYS A 124 -11.38 -9.99 3.05
C LYS A 124 -12.75 -10.60 3.27
N PHE A 125 -13.72 -9.76 3.67
CA PHE A 125 -15.07 -10.19 4.03
C PHE A 125 -15.86 -10.85 2.89
N ASP A 126 -15.46 -10.62 1.63
CA ASP A 126 -16.06 -11.23 0.44
C ASP A 126 -15.46 -12.61 0.09
N LYS A 127 -14.46 -13.08 0.85
CA LYS A 127 -13.74 -14.32 0.58
C LYS A 127 -13.93 -15.36 1.70
N PRO A 128 -13.77 -16.65 1.41
CA PRO A 128 -13.78 -17.69 2.43
C PRO A 128 -12.68 -17.44 3.47
N LYS A 129 -13.07 -17.53 4.74
CA LYS A 129 -12.16 -17.44 5.88
C LYS A 129 -11.47 -18.78 6.12
N MET A 130 -10.31 -18.76 6.74
CA MET A 130 -9.66 -19.99 7.22
C MET A 130 -10.44 -20.61 8.39
N ASP A 131 -10.52 -21.93 8.40
CA ASP A 131 -11.06 -22.71 9.51
C ASP A 131 -10.21 -24.01 9.68
N PRO A 132 -9.53 -24.20 10.82
CA PRO A 132 -9.45 -23.29 11.97
C PRO A 132 -8.69 -21.98 11.63
N PRO A 133 -8.85 -20.92 12.46
CA PRO A 133 -8.11 -19.66 12.27
C PRO A 133 -6.60 -19.85 12.28
N SER A 134 -5.89 -18.91 11.64
CA SER A 134 -4.43 -18.92 11.60
C SER A 134 -3.82 -18.78 12.99
N LYS A 135 -2.60 -19.30 13.14
CA LYS A 135 -1.79 -19.18 14.36
C LYS A 135 -0.74 -18.06 14.23
N SER A 136 -0.78 -17.28 13.15
CA SER A 136 0.14 -16.17 12.96
C SER A 136 -0.08 -15.08 14.00
N ILE A 137 0.96 -14.29 14.27
CA ILE A 137 0.87 -13.18 15.21
C ILE A 137 -0.19 -12.15 14.77
N ASN A 138 -0.32 -11.91 13.46
CA ASN A 138 -1.31 -10.98 12.93
C ASN A 138 -2.75 -11.43 13.23
N GLU A 139 -3.03 -12.72 13.05
CA GLU A 139 -4.35 -13.28 13.36
C GLU A 139 -4.65 -13.20 14.86
N ILE A 140 -3.69 -13.55 15.71
CA ILE A 140 -3.84 -13.47 17.18
C ILE A 140 -4.10 -12.03 17.63
N LEU A 141 -3.32 -11.07 17.12
CA LEU A 141 -3.50 -9.66 17.44
C LEU A 141 -4.85 -9.14 16.96
N TYR A 142 -5.27 -9.54 15.76
CA TYR A 142 -6.57 -9.17 15.20
C TYR A 142 -7.72 -9.69 16.05
N GLN A 143 -7.71 -10.97 16.44
CA GLN A 143 -8.75 -11.54 17.28
C GLN A 143 -8.81 -10.87 18.66
N LYS A 144 -7.66 -10.58 19.28
CA LYS A 144 -7.61 -9.82 20.54
C LYS A 144 -8.15 -8.40 20.39
N ALA A 145 -7.82 -7.73 19.29
CA ALA A 145 -8.33 -6.38 19.02
C ALA A 145 -9.85 -6.40 18.81
N GLN A 146 -10.38 -7.41 18.11
CA GLN A 146 -11.81 -7.60 17.96
C GLN A 146 -12.52 -7.89 19.28
N ASP A 147 -11.95 -8.77 20.11
CA ASP A 147 -12.50 -9.10 21.44
C ASP A 147 -12.56 -7.84 22.32
N ALA A 148 -11.47 -7.08 22.37
CA ALA A 148 -11.42 -5.81 23.11
C ALA A 148 -12.38 -4.74 22.58
N TRP A 149 -12.66 -4.75 21.27
CA TRP A 149 -13.65 -3.87 20.64
C TRP A 149 -15.10 -4.25 21.00
N ILE A 150 -15.41 -5.55 21.03
CA ILE A 150 -16.75 -6.07 21.34
C ILE A 150 -17.03 -6.00 22.84
N HIS A 151 -16.01 -6.25 23.67
CA HIS A 151 -16.07 -6.28 25.12
C HIS A 151 -15.20 -5.17 25.72
N PRO A 152 -15.64 -3.89 25.69
CA PRO A 152 -14.82 -2.77 26.15
C PRO A 152 -14.46 -2.84 27.64
N ASP A 153 -15.24 -3.54 28.46
CA ASP A 153 -14.91 -3.81 29.87
C ASP A 153 -13.67 -4.74 30.01
N SER A 154 -13.34 -5.51 28.97
CA SER A 154 -12.14 -6.37 28.84
C SER A 154 -10.92 -5.62 28.30
N TYR A 155 -11.07 -4.35 27.89
CA TYR A 155 -10.02 -3.58 27.20
C TYR A 155 -8.76 -3.40 28.05
N ASN A 156 -8.93 -3.09 29.34
CA ASN A 156 -7.82 -2.92 30.27
C ASN A 156 -7.07 -4.23 30.55
N ASP A 157 -7.77 -5.38 30.52
CA ASP A 157 -7.17 -6.69 30.74
C ASP A 157 -6.49 -7.26 29.48
N THR A 158 -6.92 -6.83 28.28
CA THR A 158 -6.52 -7.45 27.00
C THR A 158 -5.38 -6.72 26.28
N LEU A 159 -5.28 -5.39 26.38
CA LEU A 159 -4.34 -4.58 25.56
C LEU A 159 -3.36 -3.70 26.37
N ARG A 160 -3.57 -3.50 27.68
CA ARG A 160 -2.65 -2.72 28.54
C ARG A 160 -1.88 -3.61 29.52
N TYR A 161 -0.92 -4.39 29.01
CA TYR A 161 0.18 -4.90 29.85
C TYR A 161 1.47 -4.08 29.72
N PHE A 162 1.43 -2.96 29.00
CA PHE A 162 2.54 -2.00 29.02
C PHE A 162 2.16 -0.86 29.98
N PRO A 163 2.98 -0.54 31.00
CA PRO A 163 2.81 0.70 31.73
C PRO A 163 2.78 1.82 30.70
N VAL A 164 1.87 2.78 30.88
CA VAL A 164 1.76 3.96 30.01
C VAL A 164 3.16 4.50 29.78
N ILE A 165 3.70 4.34 28.57
CA ILE A 165 4.93 5.00 28.17
C ILE A 165 4.59 6.47 28.30
N GLN A 166 5.21 7.18 29.26
CA GLN A 166 4.91 8.58 29.55
C GLN A 166 5.24 9.52 28.38
N ASN A 167 5.80 9.00 27.29
CA ASN A 167 5.91 9.66 26.00
C ASN A 167 5.37 8.70 24.93
N PRO A 168 4.09 8.78 24.53
CA PRO A 168 3.70 8.26 23.21
C PRO A 168 4.66 8.87 22.19
N MET A 169 5.14 8.09 21.22
CA MET A 169 6.03 8.54 20.15
C MET A 169 5.74 9.99 19.79
N ASP A 170 6.57 10.90 20.30
CA ASP A 170 6.60 12.25 19.78
C ASP A 170 7.08 12.04 18.35
N GLU A 171 6.36 12.57 17.36
CA GLU A 171 6.89 12.70 16.01
C GLU A 171 8.06 13.67 16.11
N THR A 172 9.20 13.21 16.61
CA THR A 172 10.47 13.92 16.45
C THR A 172 10.80 13.79 14.98
N ALA A 173 10.21 14.68 14.18
CA ALA A 173 10.90 15.21 13.03
C ALA A 173 12.31 15.56 13.52
N ILE A 174 13.30 14.88 12.97
CA ILE A 174 14.69 15.32 13.13
C ILE A 174 14.76 16.58 12.28
N ASP A 175 14.39 17.71 12.88
CA ASP A 175 14.58 19.02 12.28
C ASP A 175 16.10 19.20 12.12
N ILE A 176 16.56 19.05 10.89
CA ILE A 176 17.87 19.54 10.49
C ILE A 176 17.74 21.06 10.59
N ASP A 177 18.42 21.66 11.56
CA ASP A 177 18.43 23.11 11.80
C ASP A 177 18.75 23.87 10.51
N GLU A 178 17.72 24.34 9.79
CA GLU A 178 17.82 25.37 8.75
C GLU A 178 17.77 26.76 9.42
N SER A 179 18.62 26.97 10.43
CA SER A 179 18.86 28.32 10.95
C SER A 179 19.85 29.02 10.03
N ASP A 180 19.36 29.60 8.93
CA ASP A 180 19.85 30.87 8.33
C ASP A 180 19.13 31.15 6.99
N ALA A 181 17.83 31.42 7.04
CA ALA A 181 17.12 32.08 5.95
C ALA A 181 16.02 33.01 6.50
N ASN A 182 16.45 34.11 7.12
CA ASN A 182 15.57 35.24 7.44
C ASN A 182 15.06 35.89 6.15
N LEU A 183 13.81 35.66 5.79
CA LEU A 183 13.02 36.54 4.91
C LEU A 183 11.62 36.71 5.53
N GLU A 184 11.42 37.85 6.20
CA GLU A 184 10.12 38.32 6.66
C GLU A 184 9.19 38.57 5.45
N GLN A 185 8.00 37.98 5.44
CA GLN A 185 6.88 38.39 4.60
C GLN A 185 5.60 38.48 5.46
N GLU A 186 4.98 39.66 5.46
CA GLU A 186 3.71 39.97 6.13
C GLU A 186 2.52 39.19 5.52
N PRO A 187 1.45 38.91 6.30
CA PRO A 187 0.31 38.13 5.82
C PRO A 187 -0.63 38.95 4.93
N GLU A 188 -0.74 38.55 3.67
CA GLU A 188 -1.72 39.07 2.70
C GLU A 188 -3.10 38.45 2.98
N GLN A 189 -4.10 39.31 3.22
CA GLN A 189 -5.50 38.95 3.47
C GLN A 189 -6.17 38.40 2.19
N ILE A 190 -6.42 37.09 2.13
CA ILE A 190 -7.17 36.48 1.02
C ILE A 190 -8.67 36.54 1.33
N GLU A 191 -9.35 37.43 0.62
CA GLU A 191 -10.80 37.60 0.62
C GLU A 191 -11.47 36.39 -0.10
N THR A 192 -12.10 35.48 0.65
CA THR A 192 -12.82 34.34 0.08
C THR A 192 -14.14 34.78 -0.56
N LYS A 193 -14.14 35.00 -1.89
CA LYS A 193 -15.40 35.06 -2.67
C LYS A 193 -15.91 33.66 -2.97
N ALA A 194 -16.80 33.17 -2.11
CA ALA A 194 -17.61 31.98 -2.38
C ALA A 194 -18.52 32.24 -3.60
N LYS A 195 -18.18 31.68 -4.77
CA LYS A 195 -19.11 31.57 -5.89
C LYS A 195 -19.98 30.33 -5.67
N CYS A 196 -21.22 30.57 -5.29
CA CYS A 196 -22.27 29.58 -5.17
C CYS A 196 -22.59 29.03 -6.58
N CYS A 197 -21.96 27.91 -6.96
CA CYS A 197 -22.35 27.16 -8.15
C CYS A 197 -23.53 26.25 -7.80
N CYS A 198 -24.71 26.63 -8.29
CA CYS A 198 -25.96 25.92 -8.07
C CYS A 198 -25.85 24.50 -8.68
N PRO A 199 -26.02 23.41 -7.90
CA PRO A 199 -25.77 22.03 -8.34
C PRO A 199 -26.70 21.56 -9.49
N TRP A 200 -27.76 22.31 -9.76
CA TRP A 200 -28.71 22.05 -10.84
C TRP A 200 -28.09 22.22 -12.25
N ILE A 201 -27.10 23.09 -12.41
CA ILE A 201 -26.48 23.33 -13.74
C ILE A 201 -25.66 22.13 -14.19
N LEU A 202 -24.94 21.46 -13.28
CA LEU A 202 -24.19 20.23 -13.56
C LEU A 202 -25.12 19.07 -13.92
N ILE A 203 -26.26 18.94 -13.24
CA ILE A 203 -27.25 17.89 -13.54
C ILE A 203 -27.87 18.10 -14.93
N ILE A 204 -28.17 19.34 -15.31
CA ILE A 204 -28.70 19.65 -16.66
C ILE A 204 -27.67 19.33 -17.74
N LEU A 205 -26.40 19.67 -17.54
CA LEU A 205 -25.33 19.36 -18.52
C LEU A 205 -25.13 17.85 -18.70
N VAL A 206 -25.17 17.07 -17.63
CA VAL A 206 -25.09 15.60 -17.70
C VAL A 206 -26.31 15.01 -18.42
N ALA A 207 -27.52 15.51 -18.14
CA ALA A 207 -28.74 15.04 -18.79
C ALA A 207 -28.77 15.35 -20.29
N VAL A 208 -28.33 16.55 -20.70
CA VAL A 208 -28.22 16.93 -22.12
C VAL A 208 -27.18 16.08 -22.84
N GLY A 209 -26.03 15.82 -22.21
CA GLY A 209 -24.99 14.94 -22.75
C GLY A 209 -25.51 13.51 -22.99
N PHE A 210 -26.28 12.95 -22.05
CA PHE A 210 -26.89 11.63 -22.19
C PHE A 210 -27.92 11.59 -23.33
N PHE A 211 -28.73 12.64 -23.48
CA PHE A 211 -29.73 12.72 -24.54
C PHE A 211 -29.11 12.79 -25.94
N ILE A 212 -28.04 13.57 -26.09
CA ILE A 212 -27.28 13.67 -27.35
C ILE A 212 -26.63 12.33 -27.69
N PHE A 213 -26.01 11.66 -26.71
CA PHE A 213 -25.40 10.35 -26.90
C PHE A 213 -26.43 9.29 -27.31
N TYR A 214 -27.62 9.30 -26.68
CA TYR A 214 -28.70 8.38 -27.01
C TYR A 214 -29.27 8.64 -28.41
N ALA A 215 -29.42 9.90 -28.81
CA ALA A 215 -29.91 10.29 -30.13
C ALA A 215 -28.93 9.93 -31.27
N ILE A 216 -27.61 9.94 -31.00
CA ILE A 216 -26.59 9.53 -31.97
C ILE A 216 -26.56 8.00 -32.14
N LYS A 217 -26.84 7.23 -31.07
CA LYS A 217 -26.77 5.76 -31.11
C LYS A 217 -28.02 5.11 -31.74
N HIS A 218 -29.12 5.84 -31.87
CA HIS A 218 -30.41 5.34 -32.38
C HIS A 218 -30.84 5.97 -33.72
N LYS A 219 -29.89 6.46 -34.51
CA LYS A 219 -30.09 6.93 -35.89
C LYS A 219 -29.22 6.13 -36.85
#